data_AF-A0A3G9J9L1-F1
#
_entry.id   AF-A0A3G9J9L1-F1
#
_cell.length_a   1.000
_cell.length_b   1.000
_cell.length_c   1.000
_cell.angle_alpha   90.00
_cell.angle_beta   90.00
_cell.angle_gamma   90.00
#
_symmetry.space_group_name_H-M   'P 1'
#
loop_
_entity.id
_entity.type
_entity.pdbx_description
1 polymer ?
#
loop_
_entity_poly.entity_id
_entity_poly.type
_entity_poly.pdbx_seq_one_letter_code
_entity_poly.pdbx_strand_id
1 'polypeptide(L)'
;MDLKELTKRSHDIRERYHTLELQYHGSKWSTEEDALAFLTDASLVGRLTMDHEGRWPSEEGNLSSKIGECVWWLAILADEMGLSFEECVTKFIEDKEEDLR
;
A
#
# COMPACT_ATOMS: atom_id res chain seq x y z
N MET A 1 1.02 13.70 -9.79
CA MET A 1 1.20 12.26 -10.01
C MET A 1 -0.16 11.66 -10.16
N ASP A 2 -0.42 11.00 -11.29
CA ASP A 2 -1.63 10.21 -11.49
C ASP A 2 -1.40 8.75 -11.04
N LEU A 3 -2.43 7.91 -11.12
CA LEU A 3 -2.35 6.52 -10.67
C LEU A 3 -1.43 5.66 -11.56
N LYS A 4 -1.29 5.97 -12.85
CA LYS A 4 -0.37 5.26 -13.75
C LYS A 4 1.08 5.56 -13.41
N GLU A 5 1.40 6.83 -13.20
CA GLU A 5 2.72 7.30 -12.77
C GLU A 5 3.07 6.74 -11.40
N LEU A 6 2.11 6.69 -10.47
CA LEU A 6 2.25 6.05 -9.17
C LEU A 6 2.61 4.57 -9.33
N THR A 7 1.81 3.77 -10.05
CA THR A 7 2.06 2.32 -10.23
C THR A 7 3.46 2.06 -10.80
N LYS A 8 3.85 2.82 -11.82
CA LYS A 8 5.19 2.69 -12.41
C LYS A 8 6.29 2.95 -11.37
N ARG A 9 6.20 4.05 -10.63
CA ARG A 9 7.19 4.40 -9.60
C ARG A 9 7.18 3.40 -8.44
N SER A 10 6.02 2.87 -8.08
CA SER A 10 5.89 1.82 -7.06
C SER A 10 6.65 0.57 -7.48
N HIS A 11 6.44 0.10 -8.71
CA HIS A 11 7.13 -1.07 -9.26
C HIS A 11 8.66 -0.86 -9.32
N ASP A 12 9.12 0.31 -9.77
CA ASP A 12 10.56 0.64 -9.78
C ASP A 12 11.19 0.57 -8.38
N ILE A 13 10.43 0.93 -7.33
CA ILE A 13 10.86 0.80 -5.94
C ILE A 13 10.86 -0.67 -5.50
N ARG A 14 9.81 -1.43 -5.82
CA ARG A 14 9.68 -2.84 -5.44
C ARG A 14 10.78 -3.71 -6.04
N GLU A 15 11.17 -3.45 -7.29
CA GLU A 15 12.28 -4.16 -7.94
C GLU A 15 13.64 -3.90 -7.27
N ARG A 16 13.83 -2.70 -6.70
CA ARG A 16 15.00 -2.41 -5.87
C ARG A 16 14.97 -3.22 -4.58
N TYR A 17 13.82 -3.35 -3.92
CA TYR A 17 13.67 -4.20 -2.75
C TYR A 17 13.90 -5.68 -3.08
N HIS A 18 13.36 -6.19 -4.19
CA HIS A 18 13.64 -7.55 -4.69
C HIS A 18 15.14 -7.80 -4.86
N THR A 19 15.89 -6.82 -5.35
CA THR A 19 17.34 -6.92 -5.48
C THR A 19 18.02 -7.04 -4.12
N LEU A 20 17.57 -6.27 -3.13
CA LEU A 20 18.08 -6.34 -1.76
C LEU A 20 17.72 -7.67 -1.08
N GLU A 21 16.50 -8.17 -1.27
CA GLU A 21 16.05 -9.44 -0.71
C GLU A 21 16.87 -10.61 -1.26
N LEU A 22 17.14 -10.64 -2.57
CA LEU A 22 18.04 -11.61 -3.17
C LEU A 22 19.46 -11.50 -2.60
N GLN A 23 19.96 -10.28 -2.38
CA GLN A 23 21.30 -10.05 -1.84
C GLN A 23 21.44 -10.52 -0.39
N TYR A 24 20.45 -10.26 0.47
CA TYR A 24 20.55 -10.50 1.92
C TYR A 24 19.90 -11.81 2.37
N HIS A 25 18.89 -12.29 1.65
CA HIS A 25 18.06 -13.43 2.05
C HIS A 25 18.05 -14.55 1.00
N GLY A 26 18.55 -14.32 -0.20
CA GLY A 26 18.70 -15.35 -1.25
C GLY A 26 17.42 -15.70 -2.00
N SER A 27 16.29 -15.08 -1.64
CA SER A 27 15.00 -15.20 -2.32
C SER A 27 14.29 -13.86 -2.33
N LYS A 28 13.44 -13.63 -3.33
CA LYS A 28 12.45 -12.55 -3.29
C LYS A 28 11.31 -12.96 -2.37
N TRP A 29 10.66 -11.99 -1.75
CA TRP A 29 9.38 -12.22 -1.08
C TRP A 29 8.31 -12.65 -2.08
N SER A 30 7.38 -13.47 -1.62
CA SER A 30 6.18 -13.82 -2.39
C SER A 30 5.10 -12.75 -2.26
N THR A 31 4.11 -12.80 -3.15
CA THR A 31 2.93 -11.93 -3.07
C THR A 31 2.19 -12.08 -1.73
N GLU A 32 2.17 -13.28 -1.13
CA GLU A 32 1.60 -13.50 0.19
C GLU A 32 2.40 -12.82 1.31
N GLU A 33 3.73 -12.76 1.19
CA GLU A 33 4.60 -12.04 2.13
C GLU A 33 4.43 -10.53 2.00
N ASP A 34 4.31 -10.01 0.78
CA ASP A 34 3.98 -8.61 0.51
C ASP A 34 2.60 -8.23 1.07
N ALA A 35 1.60 -9.12 0.93
CA ALA A 35 0.27 -8.93 1.51
C ALA A 35 0.30 -8.91 3.06
N LEU A 36 1.18 -9.70 3.68
CA LEU A 36 1.37 -9.68 5.13
C LEU A 36 2.04 -8.38 5.60
N ALA A 37 3.01 -7.87 4.84
CA ALA A 37 3.65 -6.59 5.11
C ALA A 37 2.64 -5.43 5.01
N PHE A 38 1.81 -5.43 3.97
CA PHE A 38 0.68 -4.50 3.84
C PHE A 38 -0.23 -4.51 5.08
N LEU A 39 -0.62 -5.69 5.57
CA LEU A 39 -1.51 -5.81 6.74
C LEU A 39 -0.88 -5.18 7.99
N THR A 40 0.44 -5.29 8.13
CA THR A 40 1.18 -4.66 9.22
C THR A 40 1.07 -3.13 9.14
N ASP A 41 1.32 -2.55 7.96
CA ASP A 41 1.23 -1.10 7.78
C ASP A 41 -0.21 -0.58 7.90
N ALA A 42 -1.19 -1.34 7.41
CA ALA A 42 -2.62 -1.02 7.56
C ALA A 42 -3.03 -0.99 9.04
N SER A 43 -2.51 -1.91 9.86
CA SER A 43 -2.74 -1.90 11.31
C SER A 43 -2.14 -0.67 11.99
N LEU A 44 -0.96 -0.21 11.52
CA LEU A 44 -0.33 1.01 12.01
C LEU A 44 -1.12 2.25 11.62
N VAL A 45 -1.70 2.32 10.42
CA VAL A 45 -2.63 3.40 10.04
C VAL A 45 -3.79 3.48 11.04
N GLY A 46 -4.39 2.36 11.41
CA GLY A 46 -5.47 2.32 12.41
C GLY A 46 -5.02 2.85 13.78
N ARG A 47 -3.87 2.39 14.27
CA ARG A 47 -3.30 2.84 15.55
C ARG A 47 -2.98 4.33 15.55
N LEU A 48 -2.30 4.81 14.50
CA LEU A 48 -1.89 6.20 14.36
C LEU A 48 -3.09 7.14 14.12
N THR A 49 -4.18 6.63 13.54
CA THR A 49 -5.45 7.37 13.46
C THR A 49 -6.04 7.55 14.86
N MET A 50 -6.05 6.52 15.72
CA MET A 50 -6.53 6.68 17.10
C MET A 50 -5.68 7.66 17.92
N ASP A 51 -4.38 7.69 17.67
CA ASP A 51 -3.45 8.65 18.25
C ASP A 51 -3.75 10.08 17.76
N HIS A 52 -3.90 10.27 16.45
CA HIS A 52 -4.28 11.54 15.83
C HIS A 52 -5.60 12.10 16.39
N GLU A 53 -6.60 11.24 16.62
CA GLU A 53 -7.88 11.62 17.21
C GLU A 53 -7.85 11.78 18.75
N GLY A 54 -6.69 11.60 19.39
CA GLY A 54 -6.49 11.73 20.83
C GLY A 54 -7.21 10.64 21.65
N ARG A 55 -7.63 9.55 21.02
CA ARG A 55 -8.35 8.43 21.66
C ARG A 55 -7.39 7.40 22.24
N TRP A 56 -6.22 7.24 21.62
CA TRP A 56 -5.15 6.37 22.09
C TRP A 56 -3.77 7.00 21.81
N PRO A 57 -3.27 7.84 22.74
CA PRO A 57 -1.98 8.50 22.58
C PRO A 57 -0.84 7.49 22.41
N SER A 58 0.06 7.73 21.47
CA SER A 58 1.26 6.94 21.22
C SER A 58 2.49 7.84 21.03
N GLU A 59 3.67 7.37 21.41
CA GLU A 59 4.91 8.17 21.30
C GLU A 59 5.53 8.12 19.90
N GLU A 60 5.02 7.29 18.99
CA GLU A 60 5.74 6.93 17.78
C GLU A 60 4.83 6.77 16.57
N GLY A 61 5.11 7.57 15.54
CA GLY A 61 4.78 7.25 14.17
C GLY A 61 4.36 8.44 13.33
N ASN A 62 4.45 8.27 12.02
CA ASN A 62 4.03 9.26 11.05
C ASN A 62 2.85 8.69 10.25
N LEU A 63 1.63 9.09 10.61
CA LEU A 63 0.40 8.65 9.94
C LEU A 63 0.46 8.86 8.42
N SER A 64 1.00 10.01 7.98
CA SER A 64 1.13 10.32 6.55
C SER A 64 2.06 9.35 5.81
N SER A 65 3.15 8.93 6.44
CA SER A 65 4.07 7.92 5.87
C SER A 65 3.37 6.58 5.71
N LYS A 66 2.64 6.14 6.74
CA LYS A 66 1.96 4.83 6.72
C LYS A 66 0.78 4.80 5.75
N ILE A 67 0.05 5.89 5.58
CA ILE A 67 -0.94 6.02 4.51
C ILE A 67 -0.26 5.88 3.14
N GLY A 68 0.88 6.55 2.93
CA GLY A 68 1.67 6.44 1.70
C GLY A 68 2.16 5.01 1.43
N GLU A 69 2.67 4.32 2.43
CA GLU A 69 3.12 2.92 2.34
C GLU A 69 1.96 1.97 2.03
N CYS A 70 0.79 2.15 2.64
CA CYS A 70 -0.39 1.36 2.30
C CYS A 70 -0.81 1.55 0.84
N VAL A 71 -0.78 2.78 0.31
CA VAL A 71 -1.09 3.05 -1.10
C VAL A 71 -0.04 2.40 -2.01
N TRP A 72 1.24 2.47 -1.65
CA TRP A 72 2.32 1.81 -2.39
C TRP A 72 2.12 0.28 -2.43
N TRP A 73 1.83 -0.35 -1.28
CA TRP A 73 1.55 -1.78 -1.20
C TRP A 73 0.36 -2.19 -2.07
N LEU A 74 -0.75 -1.45 -2.02
CA LEU A 74 -1.93 -1.77 -2.84
C LEU A 74 -1.64 -1.65 -4.34
N ALA A 75 -0.77 -0.72 -4.75
CA ALA A 75 -0.32 -0.62 -6.14
C ALA A 75 0.54 -1.83 -6.56
N ILE A 76 1.44 -2.32 -5.69
CA ILE A 76 2.23 -3.54 -5.95
C ILE A 76 1.36 -4.77 -6.00
N LEU A 77 0.49 -4.98 -5.00
CA LEU A 77 -0.39 -6.14 -4.93
C LEU A 77 -1.34 -6.22 -6.14
N ALA A 78 -1.85 -5.07 -6.60
CA ALA A 78 -2.65 -5.03 -7.83
C ALA A 78 -1.85 -5.55 -9.03
N ASP A 79 -0.62 -5.05 -9.23
CA ASP A 79 0.24 -5.42 -10.34
C ASP A 79 0.64 -6.91 -10.31
N GLU A 80 1.05 -7.43 -9.14
CA GLU A 80 1.41 -8.84 -8.95
C GLU A 80 0.25 -9.81 -9.22
N MET A 81 -0.98 -9.37 -8.97
CA MET A 81 -2.19 -10.13 -9.26
C MET A 81 -2.74 -9.88 -10.67
N GLY A 82 -2.04 -9.12 -11.51
CA GLY A 82 -2.44 -8.82 -12.90
C GLY A 82 -3.62 -7.86 -13.01
N LEU A 83 -3.81 -6.98 -12.03
CA LEU A 83 -4.86 -5.98 -11.98
C LEU A 83 -4.31 -4.57 -12.25
N SER A 84 -5.10 -3.71 -12.90
CA SER A 84 -4.78 -2.29 -13.02
C SER A 84 -5.21 -1.55 -11.76
N PHE A 85 -4.25 -1.02 -11.00
CA PHE A 85 -4.54 -0.22 -9.81
C PHE A 85 -5.46 0.98 -10.11
N GLU A 86 -5.24 1.65 -11.24
CA GLU A 86 -6.09 2.76 -11.69
C GLU A 86 -7.53 2.31 -11.93
N GLU A 87 -7.74 1.18 -12.62
CA GLU A 87 -9.08 0.66 -12.87
C GLU A 87 -9.77 0.22 -11.58
N CYS A 88 -9.03 -0.42 -10.65
CA CYS A 88 -9.55 -0.80 -9.35
C CYS A 88 -10.09 0.41 -8.57
N VAL A 89 -9.31 1.51 -8.52
CA VAL A 89 -9.69 2.72 -7.79
C VAL A 89 -10.83 3.46 -8.50
N THR A 90 -10.72 3.68 -9.81
CA THR A 90 -11.75 4.39 -10.58
C THR A 90 -13.09 3.68 -10.50
N LYS A 91 -13.11 2.36 -10.71
CA LYS A 91 -14.34 1.57 -10.64
C LYS A 91 -14.99 1.64 -9.26
N PHE A 92 -14.22 1.51 -8.18
CA PHE A 92 -14.76 1.60 -6.83
C PHE A 92 -15.47 2.94 -6.57
N ILE A 93 -14.89 4.04 -7.05
CA ILE A 93 -15.49 5.38 -6.89
C ILE A 93 -16.76 5.51 -7.73
N GLU A 94 -16.72 5.11 -9.01
CA GLU A 94 -17.88 5.14 -9.91
C GLU A 94 -19.06 4.33 -9.35
N ASP A 95 -18.80 3.10 -8.89
CA ASP A 95 -19.81 2.22 -8.29
C ASP A 95 -20.42 2.87 -7.03
N LYS A 96 -19.62 3.54 -6.19
CA LYS A 96 -20.11 4.21 -4.97
C LYS A 96 -20.88 5.48 -5.26
N GLU A 97 -20.50 6.23 -6.29
CA GLU A 97 -21.24 7.40 -6.74
C GLU A 97 -22.60 7.03 -7.34
N GLU A 98 -22.70 5.88 -8.02
CA GLU A 98 -23.96 5.35 -8.53
C GLU A 98 -24.86 4.85 -7.39
N ASP A 99 -24.31 4.07 -6.44
CA ASP A 99 -25.04 3.53 -5.29
C ASP A 99 -25.67 4.60 -4.39
N LEU A 100 -25.11 5.81 -4.36
CA LEU A 100 -25.50 6.92 -3.47
C LEU A 100 -26.31 8.01 -4.18
N ARG A 101 -26.69 7.82 -5.45
CA ARG A 101 -27.59 8.71 -6.20
C ARG A 101 -29.06 8.34 -5.99
#